data_AF-A0A7C6DRT4-F1
#
_entry.id   AF-A0A7C6DRT4-F1
#
_cell.length_a   1.000
_cell.length_b   1.000
_cell.length_c   1.000
_cell.angle_alpha   90.00
_cell.angle_beta   90.00
_cell.angle_gamma   90.00
#
_symmetry.space_group_name_H-M   'P 1'
#
loop_
_entity.id
_entity.type
_entity.pdbx_description
1 polymer ?
#
loop_
_entity_poly.entity_id
_entity_poly.type
_entity_poly.pdbx_seq_one_letter_code
_entity_poly.pdbx_strand_id
1 'polypeptide(L)'
;MSRKLKKATLVIHDTFVDTILNNQNNQNKTNPTFSLRYLLNDYKYEADINEKQKIAEKIIKNFEGFIFKLIKKYNTFDKEDLKQVAYLAIIKAINNYQDINQDPTPYFMCYIEKEIKNFVLNQDIIKIPKTVRKLYFQINKYLTLNPSSTVEEIAEKFNLTCDAVKEILSIPQKNNVDLSLIKSQKIIDLELPLEDKIFIEQIISQLSALERKIIKLLFEEDITKSLIAQKLNISRKHLYTLLNNIKEKIMKKL
;
A
#
# COMPACT_ATOMS: atom_id res chain seq x y z
N MET A 1 -22.01 13.82 -53.29
CA MET A 1 -20.65 13.31 -53.02
C MET A 1 -20.61 11.82 -53.37
N SER A 2 -19.77 11.48 -54.35
CA SER A 2 -19.94 10.37 -55.29
C SER A 2 -19.63 8.97 -54.72
N ARG A 3 -20.31 7.93 -55.25
CA ARG A 3 -20.06 6.49 -55.00
C ARG A 3 -18.59 6.08 -55.15
N LYS A 4 -17.78 6.88 -55.86
CA LYS A 4 -16.32 6.72 -55.97
C LYS A 4 -15.58 6.90 -54.63
N LEU A 5 -16.06 7.76 -53.72
CA LEU A 5 -15.43 7.97 -52.40
C LEU A 5 -15.62 6.76 -51.48
N LYS A 6 -16.81 6.13 -51.45
CA LYS A 6 -17.08 4.92 -50.65
C LYS A 6 -16.32 3.69 -51.15
N LYS A 7 -16.14 3.53 -52.47
CA LYS A 7 -15.29 2.45 -53.02
C LYS A 7 -13.81 2.66 -52.70
N ALA A 8 -13.33 3.90 -52.71
CA ALA A 8 -11.97 4.20 -52.29
C ALA A 8 -11.73 3.89 -50.79
N THR A 9 -12.70 4.16 -49.91
CA THR A 9 -12.55 3.86 -48.47
C THR A 9 -12.52 2.36 -48.18
N LEU A 10 -13.33 1.56 -48.87
CA LEU A 10 -13.34 0.09 -48.73
C LEU A 10 -12.05 -0.55 -49.27
N VAL A 11 -11.54 -0.09 -50.42
CA VAL A 11 -10.29 -0.61 -51.00
C VAL A 11 -9.08 -0.25 -50.14
N ILE A 12 -9.07 0.91 -49.49
CA ILE A 12 -8.01 1.29 -48.54
C ILE A 12 -8.08 0.43 -47.26
N HIS A 13 -9.28 0.05 -46.81
CA HIS A 13 -9.43 -0.79 -45.63
C HIS A 13 -9.00 -2.24 -45.89
N ASP A 14 -9.34 -2.81 -47.04
CA ASP A 14 -8.97 -4.19 -47.40
C ASP A 14 -7.48 -4.32 -47.70
N THR A 15 -6.89 -3.36 -48.42
CA THR A 15 -5.43 -3.37 -48.67
C THR A 15 -4.61 -3.16 -47.41
N PHE A 16 -5.12 -2.41 -46.42
CA PHE A 16 -4.48 -2.20 -45.11
C PHE A 16 -4.59 -3.45 -44.21
N VAL A 17 -5.71 -4.16 -44.25
CA VAL A 17 -5.88 -5.43 -43.53
C VAL A 17 -5.00 -6.53 -44.13
N ASP A 18 -4.86 -6.59 -45.46
CA ASP A 18 -3.99 -7.57 -46.13
C ASP A 18 -2.49 -7.30 -45.89
N THR A 19 -2.08 -6.03 -45.73
CA THR A 19 -0.69 -5.71 -45.32
C THR A 19 -0.43 -6.06 -43.85
N ILE A 20 -1.44 -6.02 -42.99
CA ILE A 20 -1.33 -6.42 -41.58
C ILE A 20 -1.25 -7.95 -41.44
N LEU A 21 -1.98 -8.71 -42.25
CA LEU A 21 -1.95 -10.17 -42.21
C LEU A 21 -0.65 -10.76 -42.80
N ASN A 22 -0.10 -10.17 -43.87
CA ASN A 22 1.17 -10.64 -44.44
C ASN A 22 2.41 -10.29 -43.60
N ASN A 23 2.31 -9.33 -42.67
CA ASN A 23 3.39 -9.01 -41.73
C ASN A 23 3.39 -9.88 -40.46
N GLN A 24 2.41 -10.79 -40.26
CA GLN A 24 2.43 -11.69 -39.11
C GLN A 24 3.38 -12.89 -39.26
N ASN A 25 3.88 -13.17 -40.48
CA ASN A 25 4.71 -14.34 -40.75
C ASN A 25 6.22 -14.07 -40.74
N ASN A 26 6.67 -12.82 -40.63
CA ASN A 26 8.08 -12.50 -40.54
C ASN A 26 8.34 -11.55 -39.37
N GLN A 27 9.22 -12.00 -38.46
CA GLN A 27 9.85 -11.28 -37.33
C GLN A 27 9.37 -11.67 -35.93
N ASN A 28 9.66 -12.92 -35.59
CA ASN A 28 10.20 -13.26 -34.28
C ASN A 28 11.46 -12.42 -33.99
N LYS A 29 11.30 -11.33 -33.24
CA LYS A 29 12.24 -10.68 -32.30
C LYS A 29 12.06 -9.15 -32.34
N THR A 30 12.00 -8.56 -31.14
CA THR A 30 12.17 -7.14 -30.81
C THR A 30 11.15 -6.14 -31.37
N ASN A 31 10.16 -5.75 -30.55
CA ASN A 31 9.80 -4.35 -30.22
C ASN A 31 8.42 -4.27 -29.50
N PRO A 32 8.37 -4.08 -28.16
CA PRO A 32 7.10 -3.94 -27.43
C PRO A 32 6.46 -2.54 -27.58
N THR A 33 7.11 -1.62 -28.28
CA THR A 33 6.77 -0.19 -28.34
C THR A 33 5.39 0.10 -28.96
N PHE A 34 4.93 -0.74 -29.89
CA PHE A 34 3.64 -0.54 -30.57
C PHE A 34 2.42 -1.09 -29.79
N SER A 35 2.60 -2.08 -28.91
CA SER A 35 1.48 -2.72 -28.19
C SER A 35 0.98 -1.90 -27.00
N LEU A 36 1.90 -1.37 -26.19
CA LEU A 36 1.51 -0.67 -24.96
C LEU A 36 0.85 0.68 -25.25
N ARG A 37 1.31 1.40 -26.28
CA ARG A 37 0.74 2.67 -26.71
C ARG A 37 -0.71 2.52 -27.16
N TYR A 38 -1.01 1.46 -27.91
CA TYR A 38 -2.37 1.14 -28.36
C TYR A 38 -3.30 0.87 -27.17
N LEU A 39 -2.87 0.02 -26.24
CA LEU A 39 -3.64 -0.28 -25.03
C LEU A 39 -3.91 0.95 -24.16
N LEU A 40 -2.97 1.89 -24.05
CA LEU A 40 -3.17 3.13 -23.32
C LEU A 40 -4.17 4.06 -24.01
N ASN A 41 -4.17 4.08 -25.34
CA ASN A 41 -5.12 4.86 -26.11
C ASN A 41 -6.54 4.33 -25.91
N ASP A 42 -6.73 3.02 -26.07
CA ASP A 42 -8.01 2.35 -25.83
C ASP A 42 -8.50 2.60 -24.41
N TYR A 43 -7.64 2.47 -23.40
CA TYR A 43 -8.01 2.73 -22.00
C TYR A 43 -8.53 4.16 -21.76
N LYS A 44 -7.98 5.16 -22.47
CA LYS A 44 -8.36 6.57 -22.31
C LYS A 44 -9.70 6.90 -22.98
N TYR A 45 -9.98 6.32 -24.14
CA TYR A 45 -11.20 6.60 -24.91
C TYR A 45 -12.38 5.69 -24.55
N GLU A 46 -12.13 4.60 -23.84
CA GLU A 46 -13.20 3.69 -23.41
C GLU A 46 -14.09 4.36 -22.34
N ALA A 47 -15.40 4.13 -22.42
CA ALA A 47 -16.37 4.64 -21.44
C ALA A 47 -16.82 3.56 -20.46
N ASP A 48 -16.81 2.29 -20.88
CA ASP A 48 -17.21 1.16 -20.05
C ASP A 48 -16.13 0.78 -19.02
N ILE A 49 -16.56 0.62 -17.77
CA ILE A 49 -15.72 0.22 -16.64
C ILE A 49 -15.18 -1.20 -16.84
N ASN A 50 -16.00 -2.10 -17.39
CA ASN A 50 -15.61 -3.50 -17.58
C ASN A 50 -14.53 -3.65 -18.65
N GLU A 51 -14.64 -2.90 -19.75
CA GLU A 51 -13.64 -2.92 -20.82
C GLU A 51 -12.35 -2.21 -20.38
N LYS A 52 -12.43 -1.12 -19.61
CA LYS A 52 -11.25 -0.52 -18.97
C LYS A 52 -10.48 -1.51 -18.11
N GLN A 53 -11.19 -2.33 -17.33
CA GLN A 53 -10.56 -3.33 -16.49
C GLN A 53 -9.82 -4.38 -17.33
N LYS A 54 -10.44 -4.89 -18.41
CA LYS A 54 -9.78 -5.83 -19.34
C LYS A 54 -8.54 -5.24 -19.99
N ILE A 55 -8.58 -3.96 -20.38
CA ILE A 55 -7.42 -3.28 -20.97
C ILE A 55 -6.32 -3.11 -19.94
N ALA A 56 -6.65 -2.71 -18.71
CA ALA A 56 -5.68 -2.63 -17.62
C ALA A 56 -5.02 -3.99 -17.32
N GLU A 57 -5.78 -5.09 -17.33
CA GLU A 57 -5.24 -6.45 -17.18
C GLU A 57 -4.23 -6.81 -18.28
N LYS A 58 -4.50 -6.42 -19.54
CA LYS A 58 -3.56 -6.61 -20.65
C LYS A 58 -2.27 -5.81 -20.43
N ILE A 59 -2.38 -4.56 -19.97
CA ILE A 59 -1.23 -3.72 -19.65
C ILE A 59 -0.41 -4.36 -18.52
N ILE A 60 -1.08 -4.85 -17.47
CA ILE A 60 -0.42 -5.52 -16.34
C ILE A 60 0.38 -6.74 -16.81
N LYS A 61 -0.21 -7.59 -17.67
CA LYS A 61 0.46 -8.78 -18.23
C LYS A 61 1.77 -8.43 -18.94
N ASN A 62 1.84 -7.29 -19.65
CA ASN A 62 3.07 -6.86 -20.32
C ASN A 62 4.23 -6.59 -19.33
N PHE A 63 3.92 -6.16 -18.11
CA PHE A 63 4.92 -5.84 -17.09
C PHE A 63 5.17 -6.97 -16.08
N GLU A 64 4.42 -8.07 -16.11
CA GLU A 64 4.59 -9.17 -15.14
C GLU A 64 6.03 -9.69 -15.08
N GLY A 65 6.66 -9.92 -16.24
CA GLY A 65 8.05 -10.38 -16.28
C GLY A 65 9.03 -9.41 -15.61
N PHE A 66 8.78 -8.10 -15.70
CA PHE A 66 9.58 -7.07 -15.00
C PHE A 66 9.28 -7.05 -13.50
N ILE A 67 8.00 -7.11 -13.13
CA ILE A 67 7.55 -7.16 -11.73
C ILE A 67 8.18 -8.36 -11.02
N PHE A 68 8.12 -9.56 -11.60
CA PHE A 68 8.74 -10.76 -11.03
C PHE A 68 10.26 -10.61 -10.82
N LYS A 69 10.96 -9.96 -11.75
CA LYS A 69 12.40 -9.65 -11.60
C LYS A 69 12.66 -8.66 -10.48
N LEU A 70 11.81 -7.65 -10.31
CA LEU A 70 11.94 -6.67 -9.22
C LEU A 70 11.65 -7.28 -7.86
N ILE A 71 10.56 -8.04 -7.72
CA ILE A 71 10.15 -8.66 -6.46
C ILE A 71 11.21 -9.64 -5.94
N LYS A 72 11.88 -10.39 -6.83
CA LYS A 72 13.00 -11.28 -6.45
C LYS A 72 14.16 -10.57 -5.76
N LYS A 73 14.30 -9.24 -5.90
CA LYS A 73 15.33 -8.46 -5.17
C LYS A 73 14.97 -8.23 -3.71
N TYR A 74 13.68 -8.35 -3.34
CA TYR A 74 13.14 -8.02 -2.03
C TYR A 74 12.56 -9.25 -1.31
N ASN A 75 13.41 -10.24 -1.03
CA ASN A 75 13.00 -11.51 -0.41
C ASN A 75 12.49 -11.40 1.03
N THR A 76 12.65 -10.25 1.69
CA THR A 76 12.25 -10.00 3.07
C THR A 76 10.77 -9.66 3.24
N PHE A 77 10.03 -9.48 2.15
CA PHE A 77 8.62 -9.10 2.16
C PHE A 77 7.76 -10.16 1.45
N ASP A 78 6.47 -10.17 1.74
CA ASP A 78 5.53 -11.01 1.03
C ASP A 78 5.50 -10.64 -0.46
N LYS A 79 5.67 -11.65 -1.30
CA LYS A 79 5.69 -11.49 -2.75
C LYS A 79 4.30 -11.11 -3.27
N GLU A 80 3.24 -11.53 -2.60
CA GLU A 80 1.87 -11.17 -2.99
C GLU A 80 1.61 -9.69 -2.74
N ASP A 81 2.03 -9.17 -1.59
CA ASP A 81 1.92 -7.74 -1.26
C ASP A 81 2.69 -6.87 -2.27
N LEU A 82 3.94 -7.23 -2.57
CA LEU A 82 4.75 -6.50 -3.54
C LEU A 82 4.13 -6.53 -4.94
N LYS A 83 3.49 -7.64 -5.32
CA LYS A 83 2.78 -7.78 -6.59
C LYS A 83 1.56 -6.86 -6.64
N GLN A 84 0.78 -6.79 -5.57
CA GLN A 84 -0.37 -5.88 -5.47
C GLN A 84 0.05 -4.41 -5.56
N VAL A 85 1.14 -4.03 -4.87
CA VAL A 85 1.72 -2.67 -4.96
C VAL A 85 2.13 -2.34 -6.38
N ALA A 86 2.75 -3.28 -7.09
CA ALA A 86 3.15 -3.10 -8.48
C ALA A 86 1.93 -2.91 -9.40
N TYR A 87 0.85 -3.67 -9.19
CA TYR A 87 -0.39 -3.52 -9.96
C TYR A 87 -1.05 -2.17 -9.72
N LEU A 88 -1.11 -1.73 -8.46
CA LEU A 88 -1.60 -0.39 -8.11
C LEU A 88 -0.73 0.71 -8.76
N ALA A 89 0.59 0.52 -8.80
CA ALA A 89 1.51 1.45 -9.45
C ALA A 89 1.24 1.58 -10.96
N ILE A 90 0.94 0.47 -11.64
CA ILE A 90 0.57 0.46 -13.06
C ILE A 90 -0.73 1.24 -13.27
N ILE A 91 -1.76 0.99 -12.46
CA ILE A 91 -3.04 1.70 -12.59
C ILE A 91 -2.84 3.21 -12.41
N LYS A 92 -2.05 3.62 -11.41
CA LYS A 92 -1.68 5.03 -11.21
C LYS A 92 -0.88 5.59 -12.39
N ALA A 93 0.04 4.81 -12.95
CA ALA A 93 0.84 5.22 -14.10
C ALA A 93 -0.04 5.44 -15.35
N ILE A 94 -1.02 4.56 -15.61
CA ILE A 94 -2.00 4.72 -16.69
C ILE A 94 -2.76 6.04 -16.55
N ASN A 95 -3.25 6.34 -15.36
CA ASN A 95 -4.03 7.56 -15.11
C ASN A 95 -3.19 8.84 -15.23
N ASN A 96 -1.89 8.78 -14.90
CA ASN A 96 -1.02 9.96 -14.87
C ASN A 96 -0.24 10.17 -16.18
N TYR A 97 -0.18 9.19 -17.08
CA TYR A 97 0.59 9.30 -18.30
C TYR A 97 -0.11 10.19 -19.32
N GLN A 98 0.47 11.35 -19.62
CA GLN A 98 -0.13 12.35 -20.52
C GLN A 98 0.44 12.29 -21.95
N ASP A 99 1.64 11.75 -22.13
CA ASP A 99 2.43 12.01 -23.34
C ASP A 99 2.29 10.88 -24.38
N ILE A 100 1.27 10.95 -25.24
CA ILE A 100 0.88 9.84 -26.13
C ILE A 100 1.93 9.58 -27.22
N ASN A 101 2.88 10.49 -27.46
CA ASN A 101 3.84 10.40 -28.56
C ASN A 101 5.16 9.70 -28.21
N GLN A 102 5.45 9.51 -26.93
CA GLN A 102 6.66 8.83 -26.48
C GLN A 102 6.38 7.35 -26.19
N ASP A 103 7.44 6.53 -26.11
CA ASP A 103 7.29 5.17 -25.61
C ASP A 103 6.90 5.21 -24.12
N PRO A 104 5.73 4.68 -23.72
CA PRO A 104 5.31 4.64 -22.32
C PRO A 104 6.17 3.67 -21.48
N THR A 105 6.87 2.72 -22.08
CA THR A 105 7.54 1.63 -21.35
C THR A 105 8.53 2.12 -20.28
N PRO A 106 9.47 3.04 -20.56
CA PRO A 106 10.41 3.52 -19.55
C PRO A 106 9.73 4.26 -18.39
N TYR A 107 8.66 5.02 -18.70
CA TYR A 107 7.88 5.72 -17.68
C TYR A 107 7.25 4.72 -16.69
N PHE A 108 6.58 3.69 -17.21
CA PHE A 108 5.96 2.65 -16.40
C PHE A 108 6.98 1.88 -15.56
N MET A 109 8.11 1.48 -16.16
CA MET A 109 9.18 0.77 -15.44
C MET A 109 9.71 1.60 -14.25
N CYS A 110 10.03 2.87 -14.48
CA CYS A 110 10.48 3.79 -13.43
C CYS A 110 9.41 3.99 -12.35
N TYR A 111 8.13 4.09 -12.74
CA TYR A 111 7.02 4.30 -11.81
C TYR A 111 6.79 3.08 -10.91
N ILE A 112 6.77 1.87 -11.50
CA ILE A 112 6.64 0.60 -10.77
C ILE A 112 7.79 0.44 -9.77
N GLU A 113 9.04 0.62 -10.23
CA GLU A 113 10.22 0.47 -9.38
C GLU A 113 10.20 1.46 -8.21
N LYS A 114 9.78 2.71 -8.46
CA LYS A 114 9.63 3.74 -7.44
C LYS A 114 8.59 3.38 -6.39
N GLU A 115 7.39 2.93 -6.80
CA GLU A 115 6.33 2.56 -5.85
C GLU A 115 6.70 1.34 -5.00
N ILE A 116 7.33 0.32 -5.61
CA ILE A 116 7.83 -0.84 -4.86
C ILE A 116 8.90 -0.42 -3.85
N LYS A 117 9.86 0.43 -4.25
CA LYS A 117 10.87 0.98 -3.33
C LYS A 117 10.22 1.78 -2.20
N ASN A 118 9.25 2.63 -2.51
CA ASN A 118 8.53 3.41 -1.51
C ASN A 118 7.82 2.50 -0.50
N PHE A 119 7.16 1.45 -0.97
CA PHE A 119 6.50 0.48 -0.09
C PHE A 119 7.49 -0.19 0.86
N VAL A 120 8.59 -0.72 0.31
CA VAL A 120 9.65 -1.36 1.10
C VAL A 120 10.23 -0.41 2.16
N LEU A 121 10.42 0.87 1.82
CA LEU A 121 10.95 1.88 2.72
C LEU A 121 9.96 2.34 3.80
N ASN A 122 8.66 2.31 3.50
CA ASN A 122 7.61 2.78 4.41
C ASN A 122 7.11 1.69 5.38
N GLN A 123 7.45 0.42 5.13
CA GLN A 123 7.16 -0.73 6.00
C GLN A 123 8.10 -0.82 7.23
N ASP A 124 8.79 0.26 7.58
CA ASP A 124 9.60 0.32 8.80
C ASP A 124 8.69 0.68 9.99
N ILE A 125 8.88 0.01 11.13
CA ILE A 125 8.09 0.22 12.37
C ILE A 125 8.11 1.70 12.78
N ILE A 126 9.23 2.37 12.51
CA ILE A 126 9.43 3.80 12.78
C ILE A 126 9.54 4.53 11.43
N LYS A 127 8.64 5.50 11.21
CA LYS A 127 8.66 6.32 10.01
C LYS A 127 9.76 7.38 10.10
N ILE A 128 10.91 7.10 9.49
CA ILE A 128 12.03 8.03 9.43
C ILE A 128 11.84 9.03 8.27
N PRO A 129 11.98 10.35 8.48
CA PRO A 129 11.95 11.33 7.40
C PRO A 129 13.01 11.05 6.32
N LYS A 130 12.65 11.30 5.05
CA LYS A 130 13.53 11.03 3.89
C LYS A 130 14.87 11.79 3.95
N THR A 131 14.84 13.02 4.46
CA THR A 131 16.03 13.88 4.64
C THR A 131 17.03 13.24 5.60
N VAL A 132 16.55 12.82 6.76
CA VAL A 132 17.36 12.14 7.80
C VAL A 132 17.93 10.82 7.26
N ARG A 133 17.12 10.02 6.56
CA ARG A 133 17.57 8.75 5.97
C ARG A 133 18.66 8.97 4.92
N LYS A 134 18.55 10.03 4.11
CA LYS A 134 19.58 10.39 3.11
C LYS A 134 20.90 10.76 3.81
N LEU A 135 20.84 11.56 4.87
CA LEU A 135 22.03 11.92 5.67
C LEU A 135 22.66 10.67 6.30
N TYR A 136 21.86 9.79 6.88
CA TYR A 136 22.33 8.51 7.42
C TYR A 136 23.11 7.68 6.40
N PHE A 137 22.59 7.53 5.18
CA PHE A 137 23.29 6.79 4.12
C PHE A 137 24.57 7.50 3.66
N GLN A 138 24.58 8.83 3.60
CA GLN A 138 25.77 9.60 3.23
C GLN A 138 26.88 9.49 4.28
N ILE A 139 26.52 9.59 5.56
CA ILE A 139 27.45 9.43 6.69
C ILE A 139 28.01 8.00 6.71
N ASN A 140 27.16 6.98 6.59
CA ASN A 140 27.63 5.59 6.55
C ASN A 140 28.53 5.30 5.34
N LYS A 141 28.21 5.86 4.16
CA LYS A 141 29.08 5.74 2.99
C LYS A 141 30.43 6.40 3.24
N TYR A 142 30.46 7.54 3.93
CA TYR A 142 31.70 8.19 4.31
C TYR A 142 32.52 7.36 5.31
N LEU A 143 31.87 6.80 6.32
CA LEU A 143 32.48 5.89 7.31
C LEU A 143 33.02 4.60 6.67
N THR A 144 32.34 4.04 5.66
CA THR A 144 32.88 2.87 4.93
C THR A 144 34.16 3.18 4.14
N LEU A 145 34.35 4.44 3.74
CA LEU A 145 35.56 4.90 3.05
C LEU A 145 36.64 5.36 4.03
N ASN A 146 36.24 5.84 5.21
CA ASN A 146 37.11 6.40 6.25
C ASN A 146 36.70 5.83 7.62
N PRO A 147 37.05 4.57 7.91
CA PRO A 147 36.57 3.88 9.11
C PRO A 147 37.08 4.48 10.43
N SER A 148 38.15 5.27 10.40
CA SER A 148 38.73 5.92 11.58
C SER A 148 38.22 7.33 11.84
N SER A 149 37.25 7.84 11.06
CA SER A 149 36.77 9.21 11.23
C SER A 149 36.03 9.41 12.55
N THR A 150 36.35 10.51 13.25
CA THR A 150 35.69 10.87 14.51
C THR A 150 34.33 11.53 14.28
N VAL A 151 33.54 11.65 15.35
CA VAL A 151 32.25 12.34 15.29
C VAL A 151 32.43 13.82 14.91
N GLU A 152 33.53 14.47 15.35
CA GLU A 152 33.82 15.85 14.97
C GLU A 152 34.12 16.00 13.47
N GLU A 153 34.93 15.10 12.89
CA GLU A 153 35.25 15.13 11.46
C GLU A 153 34.00 14.96 10.58
N ILE A 154 33.06 14.11 11.02
CA ILE A 154 31.79 13.91 10.31
C ILE A 154 30.91 15.15 10.45
N ALA A 155 30.85 15.75 11.64
CA ALA A 155 30.11 16.97 11.91
C ALA A 155 30.57 18.13 11.02
N GLU A 156 31.89 18.35 10.94
CA GLU A 156 32.48 19.37 10.07
C GLU A 156 32.21 19.10 8.59
N LYS A 157 32.38 17.85 8.13
CA LYS A 157 32.19 17.51 6.72
C LYS A 157 30.76 17.70 6.23
N PHE A 158 29.78 17.39 7.07
CA PHE A 158 28.36 17.47 6.72
C PHE A 158 27.68 18.76 7.21
N ASN A 159 28.43 19.70 7.82
CA ASN A 159 27.91 20.91 8.44
C ASN A 159 26.78 20.61 9.44
N LEU A 160 26.99 19.62 10.30
CA LEU A 160 26.06 19.19 11.34
C LEU A 160 26.69 19.42 12.72
N THR A 161 25.86 19.52 13.76
CA THR A 161 26.33 19.48 15.15
C THR A 161 26.71 18.05 15.55
N CYS A 162 27.67 17.87 16.46
CA CYS A 162 28.07 16.55 16.96
C CYS A 162 26.89 15.73 17.52
N ASP A 163 25.94 16.38 18.20
CA ASP A 163 24.75 15.71 18.73
C ASP A 163 23.83 15.18 17.63
N ALA A 164 23.59 15.97 16.58
CA ALA A 164 22.83 15.53 15.41
C ALA A 164 23.51 14.33 14.71
N VAL A 165 24.84 14.29 14.65
CA VAL A 165 25.57 13.12 14.10
C VAL A 165 25.34 11.88 14.96
N LYS A 166 25.42 12.01 16.29
CA LYS A 166 25.12 10.90 17.22
C LYS A 166 23.68 10.42 17.10
N GLU A 167 22.71 11.34 17.02
CA GLU A 167 21.31 11.00 16.82
C GLU A 167 21.10 10.23 15.52
N ILE A 168 21.67 10.70 14.40
CA ILE A 168 21.56 10.04 13.11
C ILE A 168 22.18 8.64 13.15
N LEU A 169 23.37 8.49 13.75
CA LEU A 169 24.02 7.18 13.90
C LEU A 169 23.27 6.24 14.84
N SER A 170 22.52 6.78 15.81
CA SER A 170 21.71 6.01 16.77
C SER A 170 20.40 5.47 16.19
N ILE A 171 20.01 5.89 14.98
CA ILE A 171 18.78 5.44 14.34
C ILE A 171 18.78 3.90 14.27
N PRO A 172 17.82 3.23 14.94
CA PRO A 172 17.82 1.78 15.03
C PRO A 172 17.62 1.18 13.65
N GLN A 173 18.54 0.30 13.25
CA GLN A 173 18.34 -0.51 12.06
C GLN A 173 17.22 -1.52 12.30
N LYS A 174 16.55 -1.93 11.23
CA LYS A 174 15.38 -2.82 11.21
C LYS A 174 15.54 -4.12 12.03
N ASN A 175 16.77 -4.53 12.30
CA ASN A 175 17.11 -5.75 13.03
C ASN A 175 17.38 -5.55 14.54
N ASN A 176 17.43 -4.29 15.03
CA ASN A 176 17.83 -3.96 16.41
C ASN A 176 16.74 -3.25 17.23
N VAL A 177 15.52 -3.14 16.70
CA VAL A 177 14.40 -2.61 17.49
C VAL A 177 13.88 -3.73 18.37
N ASP A 178 14.38 -3.79 19.60
CA ASP A 178 13.77 -4.63 20.62
C ASP A 178 12.44 -3.99 21.06
N LEU A 179 11.34 -4.47 20.45
CA LEU A 179 9.98 -4.05 20.74
C LEU A 179 9.61 -4.25 22.22
N SER A 180 10.33 -5.10 22.96
CA SER A 180 10.13 -5.30 24.39
C SER A 180 10.65 -4.13 25.25
N LEU A 181 11.57 -3.32 24.72
CA LEU A 181 12.06 -2.08 25.34
C LEU A 181 11.11 -0.92 25.14
N ILE A 182 10.23 -1.00 24.14
CA ILE A 182 9.01 -0.19 24.08
C ILE A 182 8.05 -0.78 25.12
N LYS A 183 8.45 -0.69 26.40
CA LYS A 183 7.50 -0.71 27.49
C LYS A 183 6.58 0.45 27.17
N SER A 184 5.34 0.15 26.78
CA SER A 184 4.25 1.10 26.96
C SER A 184 4.51 1.71 28.33
N GLN A 185 4.78 3.03 28.40
CA GLN A 185 4.68 3.73 29.67
C GLN A 185 3.39 3.18 30.26
N LYS A 186 3.51 2.47 31.39
CA LYS A 186 2.38 1.80 32.03
C LYS A 186 1.21 2.74 31.87
N ILE A 187 0.13 2.26 31.28
CA ILE A 187 -1.16 2.94 31.40
C ILE A 187 -1.23 3.22 32.89
N ILE A 188 -1.06 4.47 33.28
CA ILE A 188 -1.22 4.87 34.67
C ILE A 188 -2.62 4.38 34.94
N ASP A 189 -2.76 3.35 35.77
CA ASP A 189 -4.05 2.76 36.08
C ASP A 189 -4.92 3.96 36.42
N LEU A 190 -5.85 4.27 35.52
CA LEU A 190 -6.72 5.41 35.67
C LEU A 190 -7.62 4.98 36.81
N GLU A 191 -7.23 5.26 38.04
CA GLU A 191 -8.05 5.00 39.19
C GLU A 191 -9.30 5.85 39.00
N LEU A 192 -10.36 5.21 38.48
CA LEU A 192 -11.63 5.87 38.29
C LEU A 192 -12.05 6.47 39.64
N PRO A 193 -12.46 7.75 39.66
CA PRO A 193 -13.14 8.35 40.80
C PRO A 193 -14.22 7.41 41.34
N LEU A 194 -14.43 7.43 42.66
CA LEU A 194 -15.38 6.55 43.31
C LEU A 194 -16.80 6.75 42.73
N GLU A 195 -17.13 7.98 42.36
CA GLU A 195 -18.40 8.35 41.73
C GLU A 195 -18.61 7.60 40.41
N ASP A 196 -17.57 7.54 39.57
CA ASP A 196 -17.64 6.86 38.27
C ASP A 196 -17.76 5.35 38.44
N LYS A 197 -17.09 4.76 39.44
CA LYS A 197 -17.24 3.32 39.76
C LYS A 197 -18.68 2.99 40.18
N ILE A 198 -19.25 3.79 41.08
CA ILE A 198 -20.63 3.60 41.54
C ILE A 198 -21.61 3.78 40.37
N PHE A 199 -21.38 4.77 39.51
CA PHE A 199 -22.21 5.02 38.34
C PHE A 199 -22.18 3.86 37.34
N ILE A 200 -20.99 3.32 37.05
CA ILE A 200 -20.82 2.14 36.19
C ILE A 200 -21.52 0.92 36.79
N GLU A 201 -21.36 0.65 38.09
CA GLU A 201 -22.05 -0.46 38.75
C GLU A 201 -23.57 -0.33 38.66
N GLN A 202 -24.11 0.87 38.85
CA GLN A 202 -25.55 1.13 38.70
C GLN A 202 -26.05 0.91 37.27
N ILE A 203 -25.26 1.24 36.25
CA ILE A 203 -25.61 0.99 34.85
C ILE A 203 -25.56 -0.50 34.54
N ILE A 204 -24.49 -1.18 34.94
CA ILE A 204 -24.34 -2.63 34.75
C ILE A 204 -25.47 -3.36 35.48
N SER A 205 -25.92 -2.86 36.63
CA SER A 205 -27.03 -3.46 37.38
C SER A 205 -28.35 -3.55 36.61
N GLN A 206 -28.59 -2.65 35.64
CA GLN A 206 -29.81 -2.62 34.83
C GLN A 206 -29.76 -3.50 33.59
N LEU A 207 -28.57 -4.01 33.25
CA LEU A 207 -28.38 -4.94 32.15
C LEU A 207 -28.90 -6.32 32.55
N SER A 208 -29.51 -7.01 31.58
CA SER A 208 -29.90 -8.41 31.71
C SER A 208 -28.68 -9.32 31.89
N ALA A 209 -28.89 -10.54 32.37
CA ALA A 209 -27.81 -11.51 32.60
C ALA A 209 -26.96 -11.78 31.34
N LEU A 210 -27.60 -11.81 30.16
CA LEU A 210 -26.90 -11.98 28.88
C LEU A 210 -26.09 -10.74 28.49
N GLU A 211 -26.64 -9.54 28.66
CA GLU A 211 -25.96 -8.28 28.36
C GLU A 211 -24.73 -8.06 29.27
N ARG A 212 -24.85 -8.34 30.58
CA ARG A 212 -23.71 -8.29 31.50
C ARG A 212 -22.60 -9.25 31.10
N LYS A 213 -22.96 -10.49 30.70
CA LYS A 213 -21.98 -11.48 30.24
C LYS A 213 -21.25 -10.99 28.98
N ILE A 214 -21.94 -10.35 28.05
CA ILE A 214 -21.31 -9.76 26.85
C ILE A 214 -20.32 -8.65 27.24
N ILE A 215 -20.69 -7.73 28.14
CA ILE A 215 -19.77 -6.68 28.62
C ILE A 215 -18.55 -7.29 29.30
N LYS A 216 -18.73 -8.30 30.16
CA LYS A 216 -17.64 -8.98 30.84
C LYS A 216 -16.64 -9.58 29.84
N LEU A 217 -17.16 -10.32 28.85
CA LEU A 217 -16.32 -10.93 27.81
C LEU A 217 -15.59 -9.88 26.97
N LEU A 218 -16.19 -8.70 26.76
CA LEU A 218 -15.65 -7.66 25.90
C LEU A 218 -14.61 -6.77 26.60
N PHE A 219 -14.83 -6.43 27.86
CA PHE A 219 -14.03 -5.43 28.58
C PHE A 219 -13.16 -6.00 29.71
N GLU A 220 -13.48 -7.19 30.23
CA GLU A 220 -12.66 -7.85 31.28
C GLU A 220 -11.80 -8.98 30.68
N GLU A 221 -12.33 -9.73 29.71
CA GLU A 221 -11.60 -10.83 29.04
C GLU A 221 -11.02 -10.45 27.65
N ASP A 222 -11.24 -9.22 27.17
CA ASP A 222 -10.77 -8.70 25.86
C ASP A 222 -11.07 -9.61 24.64
N ILE A 223 -12.20 -10.33 24.67
CA ILE A 223 -12.56 -11.27 23.62
C ILE A 223 -13.17 -10.54 22.41
N THR A 224 -12.75 -10.95 21.21
CA THR A 224 -13.30 -10.39 19.96
C THR A 224 -14.79 -10.71 19.78
N LYS A 225 -15.53 -9.78 19.17
CA LYS A 225 -16.99 -9.92 18.92
C LYS A 225 -17.35 -11.20 18.15
N SER A 226 -16.48 -11.66 17.25
CA SER A 226 -16.65 -12.92 16.52
C SER A 226 -16.60 -14.13 17.44
N LEU A 227 -15.63 -14.16 18.37
CA LEU A 227 -15.49 -15.23 19.36
C LEU A 227 -16.63 -15.19 20.40
N ILE A 228 -17.09 -13.99 20.80
CA ILE A 228 -18.26 -13.85 21.68
C ILE A 228 -19.51 -14.45 21.04
N ALA A 229 -19.77 -14.17 19.76
CA ALA A 229 -20.92 -14.73 19.04
C ALA A 229 -20.90 -16.26 19.02
N GLN A 230 -19.71 -16.86 18.83
CA GLN A 230 -19.51 -18.31 18.90
C GLN A 230 -19.70 -18.85 20.32
N LYS A 231 -19.07 -18.22 21.33
CA LYS A 231 -19.13 -18.64 22.75
C LYS A 231 -20.55 -18.57 23.32
N LEU A 232 -21.39 -17.68 22.80
CA LEU A 232 -22.78 -17.50 23.20
C LEU A 232 -23.78 -18.20 22.27
N ASN A 233 -23.34 -18.91 21.24
CA ASN A 233 -24.19 -19.56 20.22
C ASN A 233 -25.27 -18.62 19.63
N ILE A 234 -24.90 -17.36 19.35
CA ILE A 234 -25.79 -16.36 18.75
C ILE A 234 -25.25 -15.88 17.41
N SER A 235 -26.15 -15.43 16.53
CA SER A 235 -25.72 -14.84 15.25
C SER A 235 -24.96 -13.51 15.48
N ARG A 236 -23.99 -13.22 14.61
CA ARG A 236 -23.25 -11.94 14.64
C ARG A 236 -24.19 -10.73 14.59
N LYS A 237 -25.24 -10.80 13.77
CA LYS A 237 -26.27 -9.75 13.67
C LYS A 237 -26.99 -9.52 14.99
N HIS A 238 -27.37 -10.60 15.67
CA HIS A 238 -28.04 -10.51 16.98
C HIS A 238 -27.12 -9.90 18.05
N LEU A 239 -25.83 -10.28 18.07
CA LEU A 239 -24.84 -9.66 18.96
C LEU A 239 -24.72 -8.14 18.73
N TYR A 240 -24.73 -7.67 17.47
CA TYR A 240 -24.72 -6.23 17.18
C TYR A 240 -25.99 -5.52 17.68
N THR A 241 -27.17 -6.12 17.53
CA THR A 241 -28.42 -5.56 18.07
C THR A 241 -28.36 -5.45 19.59
N LEU A 242 -27.87 -6.49 20.28
CA LEU A 242 -27.66 -6.48 21.73
C LEU A 242 -26.69 -5.37 22.15
N LEU A 243 -25.54 -5.23 21.48
CA LEU A 243 -24.57 -4.16 21.76
C LEU A 243 -25.16 -2.76 21.56
N ASN A 244 -25.97 -2.56 20.51
CA ASN A 244 -26.66 -1.29 20.29
C ASN A 244 -27.70 -1.02 21.40
N ASN A 245 -28.46 -2.02 21.82
CA ASN A 245 -29.40 -1.86 22.93
C ASN A 245 -28.70 -1.54 24.26
N ILE A 246 -27.56 -2.18 24.52
CA ILE A 246 -26.69 -1.87 25.66
C ILE A 246 -26.25 -0.41 25.58
N LYS A 247 -25.74 0.02 24.41
CA LYS A 247 -25.31 1.41 24.20
C LYS A 247 -26.44 2.41 24.47
N GLU A 248 -27.64 2.17 23.94
CA GLU A 248 -28.82 3.02 24.17
C GLU A 248 -29.19 3.10 25.66
N LYS A 249 -29.11 1.98 26.40
CA LYS A 249 -29.36 1.95 27.85
C LYS A 249 -28.33 2.77 28.63
N ILE A 250 -27.06 2.70 28.23
CA ILE A 250 -25.97 3.49 28.83
C ILE A 250 -26.19 4.99 28.55
N MET A 251 -26.50 5.35 27.30
CA MET A 251 -26.69 6.74 26.87
C MET A 251 -27.90 7.42 27.52
N LYS A 252 -28.96 6.68 27.85
CA LYS A 252 -30.15 7.25 28.53
C LYS A 252 -29.91 7.70 29.97
N LYS A 253 -28.79 7.30 30.58
CA LYS A 253 -28.48 7.53 31.99
C LYS A 253 -27.34 8.52 32.20
N LEU A 254 -26.66 8.91 31.11
CA LEU A 254 -25.76 10.05 31.02
C LEU A 254 -26.58 11.33 30.84
#